data_AF-A0A3D2YXM0-F1
#
_entry.id   AF-A0A3D2YXM0-F1
#
_cell.length_a   1.000
_cell.length_b   1.000
_cell.length_c   1.000
_cell.angle_alpha   90.00
_cell.angle_beta   90.00
_cell.angle_gamma   90.00
#
_symmetry.space_group_name_H-M   'P 1'
#
loop_
_entity.id
_entity.type
_entity.pdbx_description
1 polymer ?
#
loop_
_entity_poly.entity_id
_entity_poly.type
_entity_poly.pdbx_seq_one_letter_code
_entity_poly.pdbx_strand_id
1 'polypeptide(L)'
;MYRQQLPLALRTLQEEIPKVLKSEGFESQLRAQEETDRKAIQGLMGDLEAAGQAANFAVQLTPNGITIFPMTEGRPMTPEEYQALEAEPKAAIDEVRSQLMQQTQETMAKIRELEKASTERVQEMERNAGDQLVEQVFFDLQTLSQAIPEMQEYLPELAAYVLDNISLFKDSEGPRSLLGGMPGVGPMPPGPSAGGAALGVNPFLPFDLNVLVDNSGVEKMPIIIIEPNPNWGNLFGRIERRAIMGTYVSDHAMLKPGAAHLANGGYLVLNARDVLMAP
;
A
#
# COMPACT_ATOMS: atom_id res chain seq x y z
N MET A 1 27.98 -4.43 8.81
CA MET A 1 27.68 -5.23 7.60
C MET A 1 26.22 -5.04 7.16
N TYR A 2 25.21 -5.48 7.93
CA TYR A 2 23.79 -5.38 7.55
C TYR A 2 23.30 -3.96 7.25
N ARG A 3 23.75 -2.96 8.02
CA ARG A 3 23.49 -1.53 7.77
C ARG A 3 23.89 -1.05 6.37
N GLN A 4 24.86 -1.71 5.73
CA GLN A 4 25.29 -1.40 4.36
C GLN A 4 24.60 -2.28 3.32
N GLN A 5 24.29 -3.53 3.66
CA GLN A 5 23.73 -4.50 2.72
C GLN A 5 22.22 -4.30 2.49
N LEU A 6 21.44 -3.93 3.50
CA LEU A 6 20.00 -3.69 3.33
C LEU A 6 19.67 -2.53 2.39
N PRO A 7 20.37 -1.38 2.44
CA PRO A 7 20.19 -0.33 1.42
C PRO A 7 20.59 -0.76 0.01
N LEU A 8 21.55 -1.68 -0.14
CA LEU A 8 21.92 -2.23 -1.44
C LEU A 8 20.81 -3.17 -1.96
N ALA A 9 20.31 -4.07 -1.11
CA ALA A 9 19.16 -4.91 -1.42
C ALA A 9 17.95 -4.07 -1.84
N LEU A 10 17.65 -3.00 -1.12
CA LEU A 10 16.59 -2.05 -1.48
C LEU A 10 16.77 -1.48 -2.89
N ARG A 11 17.98 -1.01 -3.23
CA ARG A 11 18.27 -0.46 -4.56
C ARG A 11 18.10 -1.51 -5.65
N THR A 12 18.61 -2.73 -5.43
CA THR A 12 18.42 -3.84 -6.36
C THR A 12 16.94 -4.13 -6.59
N LEU A 13 16.13 -4.17 -5.54
CA LEU A 13 14.68 -4.37 -5.65
C LEU A 13 14.00 -3.23 -6.44
N GLN A 14 14.38 -1.97 -6.19
CA GLN A 14 13.87 -0.80 -6.92
C GLN A 14 14.22 -0.79 -8.42
N GLU A 15 15.32 -1.44 -8.80
CA GLU A 15 15.76 -1.54 -10.19
C GLU A 15 15.19 -2.77 -10.91
N GLU A 16 15.12 -3.91 -10.23
CA GLU A 16 14.76 -5.20 -10.84
C GLU A 16 13.25 -5.49 -10.81
N ILE A 17 12.52 -5.10 -9.75
CA ILE A 17 11.05 -5.33 -9.67
C ILE A 17 10.32 -4.71 -10.87
N PRO A 18 10.57 -3.44 -11.27
CA PRO A 18 9.94 -2.88 -12.47
C PRO A 18 10.23 -3.66 -13.74
N LYS A 19 11.40 -4.28 -13.87
CA LYS A 19 11.77 -5.06 -15.06
C LYS A 19 11.00 -6.36 -15.11
N VAL A 20 10.82 -7.02 -13.96
CA VAL A 20 10.01 -8.23 -13.84
C VAL A 20 8.54 -7.95 -14.17
N LEU A 21 8.00 -6.86 -13.63
CA LEU A 21 6.61 -6.44 -13.88
C LEU A 21 6.39 -5.87 -15.29
N LYS A 22 7.45 -5.56 -16.05
CA LYS A 22 7.40 -5.18 -17.47
C LYS A 22 7.85 -6.31 -18.40
N SER A 23 8.01 -7.52 -17.87
CA SER A 23 8.38 -8.68 -18.68
C SER A 23 7.21 -9.08 -19.59
N GLU A 24 7.52 -9.56 -20.79
CA GLU A 24 6.50 -10.01 -21.76
C GLU A 24 5.59 -11.10 -21.17
N GLY A 25 6.16 -11.99 -20.34
CA GLY A 25 5.41 -13.03 -19.64
C GLY A 25 4.35 -12.45 -18.69
N PHE A 26 4.74 -11.47 -17.86
CA PHE A 26 3.82 -10.82 -16.92
C PHE A 26 2.77 -9.97 -17.65
N GLU A 27 3.18 -9.15 -18.63
CA GLU A 27 2.25 -8.33 -19.41
C GLU A 27 1.22 -9.18 -20.16
N SER A 28 1.62 -10.34 -20.68
CA SER A 28 0.71 -11.29 -21.33
C SER A 28 -0.33 -11.85 -20.36
N GLN A 29 0.09 -12.23 -19.15
CA GLN A 29 -0.83 -12.69 -18.11
C GLN A 29 -1.79 -11.59 -17.67
N LEU A 30 -1.29 -10.36 -17.50
CA LEU A 30 -2.12 -9.20 -17.13
C LEU A 30 -3.19 -8.92 -18.19
N ARG A 31 -2.82 -8.90 -19.48
CA ARG A 31 -3.78 -8.72 -20.58
C ARG A 31 -4.83 -9.83 -20.64
N ALA A 32 -4.42 -11.09 -20.43
CA ALA A 32 -5.34 -12.22 -20.39
C ALA A 32 -6.35 -12.10 -19.23
N GLN A 33 -5.88 -11.61 -18.08
CA GLN A 33 -6.72 -11.35 -16.91
C GLN A 33 -7.72 -10.21 -17.18
N GLU A 34 -7.25 -9.09 -17.73
CA GLU A 34 -8.10 -7.96 -18.12
C GLU A 34 -9.15 -8.37 -19.16
N GLU A 35 -8.79 -9.20 -20.14
CA GLU A 35 -9.74 -9.70 -21.14
C GLU A 35 -10.81 -10.61 -20.50
N THR A 36 -10.42 -11.44 -19.54
CA THR A 36 -11.34 -12.30 -18.79
C THR A 36 -12.34 -11.48 -18.00
N ASP A 37 -11.87 -10.48 -17.25
CA ASP A 37 -12.71 -9.59 -16.46
C ASP A 37 -13.63 -8.76 -17.36
N ARG A 38 -13.12 -8.24 -18.48
CA ARG A 38 -13.91 -7.52 -19.48
C ARG A 38 -15.04 -8.38 -20.04
N LYS A 39 -14.76 -9.64 -20.40
CA LYS A 39 -15.79 -10.58 -20.92
C LYS A 39 -16.85 -10.87 -19.87
N ALA A 40 -16.47 -11.03 -18.60
CA ALA A 40 -17.41 -11.27 -17.52
C ALA A 40 -18.31 -10.05 -17.27
N ILE A 41 -17.77 -8.83 -17.26
CA ILE A 41 -18.55 -7.60 -17.12
C ILE A 41 -19.50 -7.43 -18.31
N GLN A 42 -19.02 -7.67 -19.54
CA GLN A 42 -19.85 -7.63 -20.75
C GLN A 42 -21.00 -8.64 -20.70
N GLY A 43 -20.75 -9.85 -20.20
CA GLY A 43 -21.80 -10.86 -19.99
C GLY A 43 -22.88 -10.40 -19.02
N LEU A 44 -22.47 -9.89 -17.84
CA LEU A 44 -23.39 -9.36 -16.82
C LEU A 44 -24.24 -8.19 -17.33
N MET A 45 -23.64 -7.30 -18.13
CA MET A 45 -24.36 -6.19 -18.76
C MET A 45 -25.30 -6.67 -19.88
N GLY A 46 -24.85 -7.63 -20.69
CA GLY A 46 -25.68 -8.22 -21.75
C GLY A 46 -26.92 -8.93 -21.20
N ASP A 47 -26.79 -9.65 -20.08
CA ASP A 47 -27.91 -10.29 -19.39
C ASP A 47 -28.92 -9.25 -18.87
N LEU A 48 -28.42 -8.11 -18.36
CA LEU A 48 -29.26 -7.00 -17.89
C LEU A 48 -29.99 -6.31 -19.05
N GLU A 49 -29.32 -6.08 -20.17
CA GLU A 49 -29.92 -5.52 -21.39
C GLU A 49 -31.00 -6.46 -21.96
N ALA A 50 -30.73 -7.76 -22.00
CA ALA A 50 -31.70 -8.77 -22.45
C ALA A 50 -32.93 -8.83 -21.54
N ALA A 51 -32.74 -8.77 -20.22
CA ALA A 51 -33.84 -8.71 -19.26
C ALA A 51 -34.70 -7.44 -19.44
N GLY A 52 -34.05 -6.29 -19.67
CA GLY A 52 -34.72 -5.04 -20.00
C GLY A 52 -35.56 -5.16 -21.27
N GLN A 53 -34.97 -5.63 -22.37
CA GLN A 53 -35.66 -5.77 -23.66
C GLN A 53 -36.85 -6.74 -23.57
N ALA A 54 -36.69 -7.87 -22.89
CA ALA A 54 -37.77 -8.84 -22.68
C ALA A 54 -38.97 -8.25 -21.93
N ALA A 55 -38.74 -7.25 -21.07
CA ALA A 55 -39.77 -6.57 -20.31
C ALA A 55 -40.26 -5.25 -20.96
N ASN A 56 -39.85 -4.95 -22.20
CA ASN A 56 -40.09 -3.66 -22.89
C ASN A 56 -39.47 -2.44 -22.19
N PHE A 57 -38.25 -2.58 -21.68
CA PHE A 57 -37.44 -1.48 -21.15
C PHE A 57 -36.10 -1.37 -21.88
N ALA A 58 -35.62 -0.14 -22.05
CA ALA A 58 -34.28 0.16 -22.51
C ALA A 58 -33.37 0.42 -21.30
N VAL A 59 -32.28 -0.34 -21.18
CA VAL A 59 -31.22 -0.12 -20.20
C VAL A 59 -30.13 0.71 -20.87
N GLN A 60 -29.76 1.86 -20.29
CA GLN A 60 -28.72 2.74 -20.81
C GLN A 60 -27.71 3.11 -19.73
N LEU A 61 -26.44 3.09 -20.09
CA LEU A 61 -25.36 3.61 -19.26
C LEU A 61 -25.27 5.13 -19.45
N THR A 62 -25.52 5.88 -18.39
CA THR A 62 -25.35 7.34 -18.35
C THR A 62 -24.16 7.70 -17.45
N PRO A 63 -23.63 8.93 -17.52
CA PRO A 63 -22.58 9.38 -16.61
C PRO A 63 -22.96 9.29 -15.12
N ASN A 64 -24.26 9.31 -14.80
CA ASN A 64 -24.78 9.19 -13.44
C ASN A 64 -25.12 7.73 -13.06
N GLY A 65 -24.79 6.76 -13.91
CA GLY A 65 -25.04 5.33 -13.70
C GLY A 65 -26.04 4.74 -14.70
N ILE A 66 -26.57 3.56 -14.37
CA ILE A 66 -27.52 2.84 -15.23
C ILE A 66 -28.91 3.44 -15.07
N THR A 67 -29.53 3.85 -16.18
CA THR A 67 -30.91 4.32 -16.23
C THR A 67 -31.77 3.36 -17.06
N ILE A 68 -32.98 3.10 -16.59
CA ILE A 68 -33.92 2.17 -17.22
C ILE A 68 -35.14 2.98 -17.67
N PHE A 69 -35.47 2.91 -18.96
CA PHE A 69 -36.59 3.62 -19.58
C PHE A 69 -37.63 2.63 -20.10
N PRO A 70 -38.92 2.78 -19.80
CA PRO A 70 -39.96 1.97 -20.46
C PRO A 70 -40.01 2.29 -21.96
N MET A 71 -40.33 1.30 -22.78
CA MET A 71 -40.41 1.41 -24.24
C MET A 71 -41.86 1.36 -24.73
N THR A 72 -42.16 2.15 -25.75
CA THR A 72 -43.44 2.16 -26.45
C THR A 72 -43.15 2.14 -27.96
N GLU A 73 -43.73 1.20 -28.69
CA GLU A 73 -43.55 1.07 -30.16
C GLU A 73 -42.07 1.05 -30.62
N GLY A 74 -41.17 0.46 -29.81
CA GLY A 74 -39.75 0.34 -30.14
C GLY A 74 -38.90 1.59 -29.88
N ARG A 75 -39.44 2.63 -29.22
CA ARG A 75 -38.68 3.80 -28.74
C ARG A 75 -38.82 3.98 -27.23
N PRO A 76 -37.81 4.56 -26.54
CA PRO A 76 -37.96 4.95 -25.13
C PRO A 76 -39.11 5.96 -24.97
N MET A 77 -40.00 5.69 -24.02
CA MET A 77 -41.14 6.54 -23.72
C MET A 77 -40.67 7.83 -23.05
N THR A 78 -41.26 8.96 -23.42
CA THR A 78 -40.94 10.24 -22.76
C THR A 78 -41.66 10.36 -21.40
N PRO A 79 -41.18 11.22 -20.49
CA PRO A 79 -41.87 11.47 -19.22
C PRO A 79 -43.33 11.92 -19.40
N GLU A 80 -43.63 12.69 -20.45
CA GLU A 80 -44.98 13.16 -20.76
C GLU A 80 -45.90 12.03 -21.22
N GLU A 81 -45.40 11.14 -22.09
CA GLU A 81 -46.13 9.95 -22.57
C GLU A 81 -46.46 9.00 -21.42
N TYR A 82 -45.51 8.80 -20.50
CA TYR A 82 -45.73 7.98 -19.31
C TYR A 82 -46.73 8.62 -18.33
N GLN A 83 -46.75 9.96 -18.20
CA GLN A 83 -47.73 10.65 -17.36
C GLN A 83 -49.14 10.64 -17.94
N ALA A 84 -49.28 10.55 -19.26
CA ALA A 84 -50.56 10.48 -19.96
C ALA A 84 -51.21 9.08 -19.91
N LEU A 85 -50.53 8.07 -19.36
CA LEU A 85 -51.07 6.72 -19.17
C LEU A 85 -52.15 6.67 -18.08
N GLU A 86 -53.16 5.82 -18.30
CA GLU A 86 -54.18 5.46 -17.31
C GLU A 86 -53.58 4.74 -16.09
N ALA A 87 -54.31 4.72 -14.97
CA ALA A 87 -53.79 4.23 -13.69
C ALA A 87 -53.33 2.75 -13.71
N GLU A 88 -54.06 1.86 -14.40
CA GLU A 88 -53.71 0.44 -14.51
C GLU A 88 -52.40 0.17 -15.26
N PRO A 89 -52.22 0.61 -16.54
CA PRO A 89 -50.99 0.36 -17.29
C PRO A 89 -49.79 1.02 -16.63
N LYS A 90 -49.99 2.16 -15.96
CA LYS A 90 -48.94 2.84 -15.20
C LYS A 90 -48.44 2.00 -14.02
N ALA A 91 -49.36 1.40 -13.24
CA ALA A 91 -49.02 0.52 -12.12
C ALA A 91 -48.25 -0.73 -12.57
N ALA A 92 -48.66 -1.34 -13.70
CA ALA A 92 -47.96 -2.50 -14.27
C ALA A 92 -46.52 -2.17 -14.71
N ILE A 93 -46.32 -1.01 -15.34
CA ILE A 93 -44.98 -0.53 -15.72
C ILE A 93 -44.13 -0.28 -14.48
N ASP A 94 -44.69 0.31 -13.43
CA ASP A 94 -43.95 0.60 -12.19
C ASP A 94 -43.50 -0.68 -11.46
N GLU A 95 -44.33 -1.72 -11.45
CA GLU A 95 -43.98 -3.00 -10.84
C GLU A 95 -42.81 -3.68 -11.57
N VAL A 96 -42.87 -3.75 -12.90
CA VAL A 96 -41.78 -4.29 -13.73
C VAL A 96 -40.52 -3.43 -13.62
N ARG A 97 -40.66 -2.10 -13.60
CA ARG A 97 -39.55 -1.17 -13.40
C ARG A 97 -38.86 -1.42 -12.07
N SER A 98 -39.62 -1.65 -10.99
CA SER A 98 -39.06 -1.94 -9.68
C SER A 98 -38.27 -3.24 -9.67
N GLN A 99 -38.77 -4.29 -10.34
CA GLN A 99 -38.06 -5.56 -10.47
C GLN A 99 -36.76 -5.41 -11.27
N LEU A 100 -36.80 -4.68 -12.39
CA LEU A 100 -35.61 -4.38 -13.20
C LEU A 100 -34.59 -3.52 -12.44
N MET A 101 -35.04 -2.57 -11.63
CA MET A 101 -34.16 -1.78 -10.76
C MET A 101 -33.44 -2.66 -9.74
N GLN A 102 -34.15 -3.62 -9.13
CA GLN A 102 -33.54 -4.58 -8.21
C GLN A 102 -32.50 -5.46 -8.92
N GLN A 103 -32.83 -6.00 -10.09
CA GLN A 103 -31.88 -6.77 -10.90
C GLN A 103 -30.65 -5.94 -11.29
N THR A 104 -30.85 -4.66 -11.65
CA THR A 104 -29.74 -3.75 -11.96
C THR A 104 -28.83 -3.57 -10.75
N GLN A 105 -29.40 -3.39 -9.55
CA GLN A 105 -28.63 -3.25 -8.32
C GLN A 105 -27.84 -4.52 -7.99
N GLU A 106 -28.42 -5.71 -8.17
CA GLU A 106 -27.75 -7.00 -7.99
C GLU A 106 -26.61 -7.19 -9.00
N THR A 107 -26.84 -6.85 -10.28
CA THR A 107 -25.80 -6.90 -11.32
C THR A 107 -24.65 -5.96 -11.00
N MET A 108 -24.95 -4.73 -10.54
CA MET A 108 -23.91 -3.78 -10.13
C MET A 108 -23.12 -4.25 -8.91
N ALA A 109 -23.77 -4.94 -7.96
CA ALA A 109 -23.07 -5.54 -6.83
C ALA A 109 -22.10 -6.63 -7.30
N LYS A 110 -22.52 -7.50 -8.23
CA LYS A 110 -21.65 -8.53 -8.83
C LYS A 110 -20.47 -7.92 -9.59
N ILE A 111 -20.68 -6.82 -10.32
CA ILE A 111 -19.60 -6.12 -11.02
C ILE A 111 -18.57 -5.57 -10.03
N ARG A 112 -19.01 -4.91 -8.95
CA ARG A 112 -18.10 -4.41 -7.91
C ARG A 112 -17.32 -5.53 -7.21
N GLU A 113 -17.97 -6.67 -6.95
CA GLU A 113 -17.31 -7.85 -6.39
C GLU A 113 -16.25 -8.40 -7.36
N LEU A 114 -16.56 -8.43 -8.66
CA LEU A 114 -15.61 -8.82 -9.70
C LEU A 114 -14.42 -7.87 -9.80
N GLU A 115 -14.65 -6.55 -9.77
CA GLU A 115 -13.59 -5.53 -9.77
C GLU A 115 -12.67 -5.67 -8.54
N LYS A 116 -13.25 -5.93 -7.36
CA LYS A 116 -12.50 -6.20 -6.14
C LYS A 116 -11.64 -7.47 -6.29
N ALA A 117 -12.24 -8.57 -6.74
CA ALA A 117 -11.53 -9.83 -6.95
C ALA A 117 -10.45 -9.71 -8.04
N SER A 118 -10.68 -8.90 -9.08
CA SER A 118 -9.69 -8.57 -10.11
C SER A 118 -8.49 -7.84 -9.52
N THR A 119 -8.75 -6.83 -8.67
CA THR A 119 -7.68 -6.09 -7.97
C THR A 119 -6.84 -7.03 -7.09
N GLU A 120 -7.48 -7.92 -6.33
CA GLU A 120 -6.79 -8.91 -5.50
C GLU A 120 -5.97 -9.90 -6.36
N ARG A 121 -6.53 -10.39 -7.47
CA ARG A 121 -5.80 -11.26 -8.41
C ARG A 121 -4.57 -10.58 -9.01
N VAL A 122 -4.69 -9.32 -9.43
CA VAL A 122 -3.56 -8.57 -9.97
C VAL A 122 -2.47 -8.38 -8.91
N GLN A 123 -2.84 -8.06 -7.67
CA GLN A 123 -1.87 -7.97 -6.57
C GLN A 123 -1.16 -9.31 -6.31
N GLU A 124 -1.88 -10.42 -6.33
CA GLU A 124 -1.29 -11.75 -6.18
C GLU A 124 -0.36 -12.12 -7.34
N MET A 125 -0.73 -11.77 -8.58
CA MET A 125 0.13 -11.96 -9.75
C MET A 125 1.43 -11.16 -9.63
N GLU A 126 1.36 -9.92 -9.18
CA GLU A 126 2.54 -9.08 -8.94
C GLU A 126 3.41 -9.65 -7.83
N ARG A 127 2.79 -10.08 -6.72
CA ARG A 127 3.45 -10.76 -5.61
C ARG A 127 4.22 -11.98 -6.11
N ASN A 128 3.58 -12.85 -6.87
CA ASN A 128 4.18 -14.08 -7.41
C ASN A 128 5.28 -13.80 -8.42
N ALA A 129 5.16 -12.74 -9.23
CA ALA A 129 6.21 -12.32 -10.14
C ALA A 129 7.46 -11.84 -9.40
N GLY A 130 7.28 -11.10 -8.29
CA GLY A 130 8.38 -10.59 -7.46
C GLY A 130 9.00 -11.61 -6.50
N ASP A 131 8.30 -12.69 -6.17
CA ASP A 131 8.67 -13.66 -5.13
C ASP A 131 10.10 -14.21 -5.31
N GLN A 132 10.39 -14.76 -6.49
CA GLN A 132 11.71 -15.33 -6.80
C GLN A 132 12.84 -14.29 -6.73
N LEU A 133 12.56 -13.05 -7.19
CA LEU A 133 13.54 -11.96 -7.14
C LEU A 133 13.82 -11.55 -5.70
N VAL A 134 12.77 -11.43 -4.87
CA VAL A 134 12.91 -11.10 -3.45
C VAL A 134 13.69 -12.19 -2.73
N GLU A 135 13.33 -13.46 -2.91
CA GLU A 135 14.07 -14.59 -2.31
C GLU A 135 15.56 -14.54 -2.68
N GLN A 136 15.88 -14.31 -3.96
CA GLN A 136 17.26 -14.22 -4.42
C GLN A 136 18.03 -13.06 -3.78
N VAL A 137 17.42 -11.87 -3.69
CA VAL A 137 18.06 -10.68 -3.09
C VAL A 137 18.33 -10.88 -1.60
N PHE A 138 17.42 -11.55 -0.89
CA PHE A 138 17.57 -11.78 0.55
C PHE A 138 18.39 -13.03 0.91
N PHE A 139 18.66 -13.93 -0.04
CA PHE A 139 19.41 -15.16 0.19
C PHE A 139 20.79 -14.94 0.83
N ASP A 140 21.57 -14.00 0.28
CA ASP A 140 22.90 -13.68 0.79
C ASP A 140 22.81 -13.07 2.21
N LEU A 141 21.81 -12.22 2.44
CA LEU A 141 21.56 -11.60 3.75
C LEU A 141 21.21 -12.64 4.82
N GLN A 142 20.36 -13.61 4.49
CA GLN A 142 19.97 -14.69 5.39
C GLN A 142 21.13 -15.63 5.71
N THR A 143 21.98 -15.91 4.71
CA THR A 143 23.17 -16.74 4.91
C THR A 143 24.16 -16.08 5.86
N LEU A 144 24.33 -14.77 5.76
CA LEU A 144 25.19 -13.99 6.66
C LEU A 144 24.63 -13.92 8.09
N SER A 145 23.29 -13.88 8.25
CA SER A 145 22.62 -13.70 9.53
C SER A 145 22.39 -14.98 10.34
N GLN A 146 23.01 -16.11 9.96
CA GLN A 146 22.81 -17.39 10.66
C GLN A 146 23.15 -17.37 12.16
N ALA A 147 24.04 -16.47 12.58
CA ALA A 147 24.46 -16.34 13.97
C ALA A 147 23.56 -15.41 14.82
N ILE A 148 22.54 -14.78 14.24
CA ILE A 148 21.68 -13.80 14.91
C ILE A 148 20.21 -14.22 14.73
N PRO A 149 19.61 -14.93 15.71
CA PRO A 149 18.24 -15.44 15.61
C PRO A 149 17.20 -14.37 15.27
N GLU A 150 17.31 -13.18 15.86
CA GLU A 150 16.38 -12.07 15.63
C GLU A 150 16.41 -11.59 14.16
N MET A 151 17.57 -11.68 13.52
CA MET A 151 17.69 -11.35 12.08
C MET A 151 17.11 -12.45 11.19
N GLN A 152 17.06 -13.70 11.66
CA GLN A 152 16.39 -14.79 10.94
C GLN A 152 14.87 -14.65 10.95
N GLU A 153 14.30 -13.95 11.94
CA GLU A 153 12.88 -13.60 11.96
C GLU A 153 12.62 -12.31 11.14
N TYR A 154 13.50 -11.32 11.30
CA TYR A 154 13.34 -10.02 10.64
C TYR A 154 13.40 -10.06 9.11
N LEU A 155 14.36 -10.79 8.53
CA LEU A 155 14.57 -10.77 7.07
C LEU A 155 13.39 -11.39 6.29
N PRO A 156 12.80 -12.53 6.71
CA PRO A 156 11.56 -13.03 6.11
C PRO A 156 10.38 -12.08 6.24
N GLU A 157 10.20 -11.41 7.39
CA GLU A 157 9.16 -10.39 7.56
C GLU A 157 9.37 -9.21 6.62
N LEU A 158 10.63 -8.76 6.46
CA LEU A 158 10.97 -7.70 5.52
C LEU A 158 10.73 -8.13 4.06
N ALA A 159 11.05 -9.37 3.71
CA ALA A 159 10.76 -9.93 2.38
C ALA A 159 9.25 -9.97 2.13
N ALA A 160 8.45 -10.42 3.10
CA ALA A 160 6.98 -10.40 3.01
C ALA A 160 6.45 -8.96 2.86
N TYR A 161 7.00 -8.00 3.63
CA TYR A 161 6.65 -6.59 3.51
C TYR A 161 6.91 -6.04 2.09
N VAL A 162 8.02 -6.41 1.45
CA VAL A 162 8.30 -6.02 0.07
C VAL A 162 7.26 -6.54 -0.89
N LEU A 163 6.88 -7.81 -0.75
CA LEU A 163 5.90 -8.47 -1.61
C LEU A 163 4.50 -7.87 -1.43
N ASP A 164 4.08 -7.61 -0.19
CA ASP A 164 2.78 -7.00 0.13
C ASP A 164 2.70 -5.54 -0.32
N ASN A 165 3.86 -4.87 -0.47
CA ASN A 165 3.97 -3.48 -0.90
C ASN A 165 4.71 -3.33 -2.23
N ILE A 166 4.63 -4.33 -3.12
CA ILE A 166 5.36 -4.34 -4.40
C ILE A 166 5.01 -3.14 -5.30
N SER A 167 3.82 -2.58 -5.11
CA SER A 167 3.36 -1.35 -5.76
C SER A 167 4.27 -0.14 -5.49
N LEU A 168 4.93 -0.06 -4.32
CA LEU A 168 5.90 0.99 -4.00
C LEU A 168 7.13 0.98 -4.91
N PHE A 169 7.41 -0.16 -5.54
CA PHE A 169 8.60 -0.37 -6.36
C PHE A 169 8.32 -0.17 -7.84
N LYS A 170 7.05 -0.10 -8.27
CA LYS A 170 6.66 0.06 -9.69
C LYS A 170 7.10 1.38 -10.31
N ASP A 171 7.02 2.46 -9.51
CA ASP A 171 7.33 3.82 -9.93
C ASP A 171 8.69 4.24 -9.40
N SER A 172 9.76 3.58 -9.86
CA SER A 172 11.13 4.07 -9.67
C SER A 172 11.51 5.12 -10.71
N GLU A 173 10.61 6.05 -11.05
CA GLU A 173 11.05 7.45 -11.05
C GLU A 173 11.13 7.84 -9.57
N GLY A 174 12.24 7.47 -8.93
CA GLY A 174 12.56 7.90 -7.56
C GLY A 174 12.30 9.39 -7.40
N PRO A 175 12.07 9.89 -6.18
CA PRO A 175 11.54 11.23 -5.94
C PRO A 175 12.26 12.23 -6.84
N ARG A 176 11.61 12.64 -7.94
CA ARG A 176 12.09 13.76 -8.72
C ARG A 176 12.14 14.87 -7.71
N SER A 177 13.37 15.29 -7.42
CA SER A 177 13.67 16.48 -6.65
C SER A 177 12.58 17.50 -6.92
N LEU A 178 11.93 18.00 -5.87
CA LEU A 178 10.97 19.12 -5.91
C LEU A 178 11.64 20.44 -6.36
N LEU A 179 12.67 20.34 -7.19
CA LEU A 179 13.53 21.40 -7.67
C LEU A 179 13.96 21.06 -9.10
N GLY A 180 13.07 21.28 -10.07
CA GLY A 180 13.26 20.83 -11.45
C GLY A 180 12.39 21.50 -12.52
N GLY A 181 12.19 22.83 -12.45
CA GLY A 181 12.34 23.65 -13.66
C GLY A 181 11.23 23.76 -14.71
N MET A 182 9.95 24.01 -14.35
CA MET A 182 9.02 24.65 -15.29
C MET A 182 8.20 25.77 -14.63
N PRO A 183 8.36 27.04 -15.02
CA PRO A 183 7.49 28.12 -14.58
C PRO A 183 6.15 28.02 -15.32
N GLY A 184 5.06 27.81 -14.58
CA GLY A 184 3.68 28.03 -15.09
C GLY A 184 2.72 26.84 -15.05
N VAL A 185 3.17 25.64 -14.65
CA VAL A 185 2.25 24.52 -14.41
C VAL A 185 1.96 24.47 -12.91
N GLY A 186 0.77 24.93 -12.49
CA GLY A 186 0.33 24.81 -11.11
C GLY A 186 0.35 23.34 -10.67
N PRO A 187 0.66 23.04 -9.40
CA PRO A 187 0.72 21.67 -8.92
C PRO A 187 -0.65 21.01 -9.14
N MET A 188 -0.68 19.99 -9.99
CA MET A 188 -1.82 19.08 -10.09
C MET A 188 -1.99 18.43 -8.71
N PRO A 189 -3.22 18.31 -8.17
CA PRO A 189 -3.41 17.64 -6.89
C PRO A 189 -2.91 16.21 -7.04
N PRO A 190 -1.98 15.73 -6.19
CA PRO A 190 -1.73 14.31 -6.13
C PRO A 190 -3.07 13.65 -5.81
N GLY A 191 -3.45 12.63 -6.59
CA GLY A 191 -4.50 11.70 -6.20
C GLY A 191 -4.21 11.14 -4.81
N PRO A 192 -5.16 10.43 -4.18
CA PRO A 192 -5.03 9.97 -2.80
C PRO A 192 -3.84 9.02 -2.68
N SER A 193 -2.67 9.59 -2.44
CA SER A 193 -1.48 8.89 -2.02
C SER A 193 -1.84 8.26 -0.69
N ALA A 194 -1.61 6.95 -0.59
CA ALA A 194 -1.78 6.20 0.65
C ALA A 194 -1.25 7.04 1.81
N GLY A 195 -2.08 7.23 2.85
CA GLY A 195 -2.03 8.31 3.85
C GLY A 195 -0.73 8.53 4.65
N GLY A 196 0.39 7.89 4.30
CA GLY A 196 1.73 8.16 4.83
C GLY A 196 2.49 9.29 4.13
N ALA A 197 2.18 9.60 2.85
CA ALA A 197 2.88 10.64 2.10
C ALA A 197 2.66 12.05 2.68
N ALA A 198 1.45 12.33 3.19
CA ALA A 198 1.11 13.61 3.82
C ALA A 198 1.87 13.88 5.13
N LEU A 199 2.39 12.84 5.78
CA LEU A 199 3.19 12.93 7.01
C LEU A 199 4.69 12.76 6.75
N GLY A 200 5.12 12.59 5.49
CA GLY A 200 6.52 12.37 5.13
C GLY A 200 7.13 11.09 5.73
N VAL A 201 6.30 10.06 5.98
CA VAL A 201 6.77 8.77 6.46
C VAL A 201 7.40 8.03 5.28
N ASN A 202 8.70 7.71 5.38
CA ASN A 202 9.41 7.01 4.32
C ASN A 202 8.97 5.53 4.33
N PRO A 203 8.34 5.01 3.27
CA PRO A 203 7.83 3.64 3.23
C PRO A 203 8.94 2.58 3.20
N PHE A 204 10.19 3.01 2.96
CA PHE A 204 11.37 2.15 2.99
C PHE A 204 12.11 2.18 4.34
N LEU A 205 11.54 2.80 5.39
CA LEU A 205 12.09 2.76 6.75
C LEU A 205 12.43 1.33 7.25
N PRO A 206 11.66 0.27 6.92
CA PRO A 206 12.05 -1.10 7.29
C PRO A 206 13.39 -1.58 6.70
N PHE A 207 13.98 -0.89 5.73
CA PHE A 207 15.32 -1.21 5.23
C PHE A 207 16.44 -0.51 6.03
N ASP A 208 16.08 0.47 6.87
CA ASP A 208 17.04 1.19 7.70
C ASP A 208 17.23 0.46 9.04
N LEU A 209 18.47 0.09 9.35
CA LEU A 209 18.83 -0.45 10.66
C LEU A 209 19.39 0.64 11.56
N ASN A 210 18.74 0.87 12.71
CA ASN A 210 19.29 1.73 13.75
C ASN A 210 20.28 0.95 14.62
N VAL A 211 21.57 1.18 14.39
CA VAL A 211 22.64 0.62 15.23
C VAL A 211 22.79 1.50 16.46
N LEU A 212 22.26 1.03 17.60
CA LEU A 212 22.31 1.76 18.87
C LEU A 212 23.72 1.80 19.46
N VAL A 213 24.48 0.71 19.34
CA VAL A 213 25.83 0.59 19.89
C VAL A 213 26.70 -0.19 18.91
N ASP A 214 27.86 0.37 18.57
CA ASP A 214 28.87 -0.28 17.73
C ASP A 214 30.16 -0.46 18.53
N ASN A 215 30.43 -1.72 18.92
CA ASN A 215 31.61 -2.09 19.69
C ASN A 215 32.71 -2.72 18.83
N SER A 216 32.61 -2.65 17.50
CA SER A 216 33.55 -3.32 16.58
C SER A 216 35.00 -2.83 16.69
N GLY A 217 35.21 -1.61 17.18
CA GLY A 217 36.55 -1.01 17.38
C GLY A 217 37.11 -1.11 18.81
N VAL A 218 36.45 -1.83 19.73
CA VAL A 218 36.88 -1.89 21.13
C VAL A 218 37.95 -2.96 21.32
N GLU A 219 39.19 -2.55 21.64
CA GLU A 219 40.32 -3.47 21.82
C GLU A 219 40.49 -4.00 23.26
N LYS A 220 39.89 -3.34 24.27
CA LYS A 220 40.03 -3.71 25.69
C LYS A 220 38.68 -4.06 26.30
N MET A 221 38.59 -5.27 26.85
CA MET A 221 37.47 -5.68 27.70
C MET A 221 37.79 -5.43 29.18
N PRO A 222 36.81 -5.01 30.00
CA PRO A 222 35.41 -4.73 29.69
C PRO A 222 35.16 -3.26 29.27
N ILE A 223 34.06 -3.00 28.59
CA ILE A 223 33.59 -1.63 28.30
C ILE A 223 33.17 -0.97 29.61
N ILE A 224 33.77 0.17 29.97
CA ILE A 224 33.42 0.90 31.19
C ILE A 224 32.82 2.24 30.77
N ILE A 225 31.53 2.41 31.03
CA ILE A 225 30.84 3.69 30.85
C ILE A 225 30.68 4.35 32.21
N ILE A 226 31.13 5.59 32.32
CA ILE A 226 30.91 6.43 33.51
C ILE A 226 29.86 7.46 33.12
N GLU A 227 28.68 7.42 33.75
CA GLU A 227 27.64 8.42 33.52
C GLU A 227 27.63 9.43 34.68
N PRO A 228 28.19 10.64 34.49
CA PRO A 228 28.27 11.65 35.54
C PRO A 228 26.91 12.30 35.85
N ASN A 229 25.95 12.24 34.92
CA ASN A 229 24.63 12.86 35.06
C ASN A 229 23.54 11.81 34.81
N PRO A 230 23.22 10.97 35.82
CA PRO A 230 22.35 9.80 35.68
C PRO A 230 20.86 10.18 35.65
N ASN A 231 20.47 11.11 34.76
CA ASN A 231 19.06 11.34 34.45
C ASN A 231 18.51 10.22 33.56
N TRP A 232 17.18 10.09 33.53
CA TRP A 232 16.51 9.03 32.77
C TRP A 232 16.94 8.97 31.30
N GLY A 233 17.04 10.13 30.63
CA GLY A 233 17.41 10.22 29.22
C GLY A 233 18.84 9.81 28.92
N ASN A 234 19.77 10.10 29.83
CA ASN A 234 21.18 9.71 29.69
C ASN A 234 21.38 8.24 30.03
N LEU A 235 20.67 7.70 31.01
CA LEU A 235 20.79 6.28 31.39
C LEU A 235 20.15 5.35 30.36
N PHE A 236 18.90 5.62 30.00
CA PHE A 236 18.08 4.72 29.18
C PHE A 236 17.92 5.20 27.74
N GLY A 237 18.47 6.37 27.40
CA GLY A 237 18.33 6.93 26.05
C GLY A 237 17.05 7.74 25.90
N ARG A 238 16.80 8.19 24.67
CA ARG A 238 15.68 9.08 24.36
C ARG A 238 15.12 8.83 22.97
N ILE A 239 13.85 9.17 22.80
CA ILE A 239 13.16 9.15 21.52
C ILE A 239 13.15 10.57 20.97
N GLU A 240 13.89 10.82 19.90
CA GLU A 240 13.84 12.10 19.21
C GLU A 240 12.56 12.23 18.38
N ARG A 241 12.11 13.46 18.18
CA ARG A 241 10.91 13.78 17.40
C ARG A 241 11.24 14.85 16.39
N ARG A 242 10.72 14.72 15.17
CA ARG A 242 10.77 15.77 14.15
C ARG A 242 9.40 16.42 14.00
N ALA A 243 9.36 17.74 13.84
CA ALA A 243 8.13 18.47 13.54
C ALA A 243 7.93 18.51 12.01
N ILE A 244 6.84 17.91 11.52
CA ILE A 244 6.42 17.95 10.12
C ILE A 244 4.99 18.51 10.09
N MET A 245 4.79 19.61 9.37
CA MET A 245 3.48 20.27 9.20
C MET A 245 2.72 20.48 10.53
N GLY A 246 3.42 20.91 11.57
CA GLY A 246 2.83 21.15 12.90
C GLY A 246 2.53 19.89 13.73
N THR A 247 2.86 18.69 13.22
CA THR A 247 2.75 17.41 13.94
C THR A 247 4.13 16.87 14.29
N TYR A 248 4.28 16.25 15.46
CA TYR A 248 5.51 15.57 15.85
C TYR A 248 5.47 14.11 15.39
N VAL A 249 6.49 13.70 14.64
CA VAL A 249 6.68 12.33 14.15
C VAL A 249 7.97 11.75 14.73
N SER A 250 7.95 10.47 15.08
CA SER A 250 9.11 9.70 15.51
C SER A 250 9.15 8.37 14.75
N ASP A 251 10.35 7.86 14.50
CA ASP A 251 10.59 6.53 13.93
C ASP A 251 11.69 5.80 14.74
N HIS A 252 11.97 4.55 14.38
CA HIS A 252 12.96 3.73 15.09
C HIS A 252 14.39 4.24 14.93
N ALA A 253 14.70 4.99 13.86
CA ALA A 253 16.02 5.62 13.66
C ALA A 253 16.25 6.83 14.58
N MET A 254 15.19 7.37 15.18
CA MET A 254 15.25 8.44 16.18
C MET A 254 15.46 7.95 17.62
N LEU A 255 15.58 6.64 17.83
CA LEU A 255 16.00 6.09 19.12
C LEU A 255 17.48 6.38 19.34
N LYS A 256 17.79 7.05 20.45
CA LYS A 256 19.17 7.31 20.89
C LYS A 256 19.53 6.39 22.04
N PRO A 257 20.71 5.74 22.00
CA PRO A 257 21.18 4.92 23.10
C PRO A 257 21.44 5.78 24.35
N GLY A 258 21.32 5.15 25.51
CA GLY A 258 21.77 5.69 26.78
C GLY A 258 23.01 4.96 27.30
N ALA A 259 23.54 5.40 28.43
CA ALA A 259 24.70 4.82 29.10
C ALA A 259 24.51 3.33 29.40
N ALA A 260 23.29 2.88 29.73
CA ALA A 260 22.99 1.45 29.94
C ALA A 260 23.14 0.63 28.66
N HIS A 261 22.71 1.17 27.53
CA HIS A 261 22.89 0.53 26.22
C HIS A 261 24.37 0.46 25.86
N LEU A 262 25.10 1.58 26.01
CA LEU A 262 26.53 1.66 25.72
C LEU A 262 27.38 0.74 26.61
N ALA A 263 26.93 0.48 27.84
CA ALA A 263 27.59 -0.43 28.78
C ALA A 263 27.26 -1.92 28.55
N ASN A 264 26.49 -2.25 27.50
CA ASN A 264 26.11 -3.63 27.22
C ASN A 264 27.36 -4.52 27.03
N GLY A 265 27.42 -5.62 27.79
CA GLY A 265 28.59 -6.50 27.83
C GLY A 265 29.77 -5.98 28.67
N GLY A 266 29.57 -4.92 29.46
CA GLY A 266 30.60 -4.30 30.30
C GLY A 266 30.08 -3.83 31.66
N TYR A 267 30.57 -2.69 32.13
CA TYR A 267 30.24 -2.09 33.41
C TYR A 267 29.75 -0.65 33.23
N LEU A 268 28.67 -0.32 33.94
CA LEU A 268 28.18 1.05 34.09
C LEU A 268 28.52 1.54 35.49
N VAL A 269 29.28 2.63 35.59
CA VAL A 269 29.68 3.25 36.86
C VAL A 269 28.85 4.50 37.07
N LEU A 270 28.11 4.51 38.18
CA LEU A 270 27.22 5.59 38.58
C LEU A 270 27.57 6.08 39.99
N ASN A 271 27.38 7.36 40.23
CA ASN A 271 27.43 7.90 41.58
C ASN A 271 26.05 7.77 42.24
N ALA A 272 25.98 7.04 43.35
CA ALA A 272 24.73 6.80 44.07
C ALA A 272 24.05 8.10 44.53
N ARG A 273 24.81 9.14 44.88
CA ARG A 273 24.24 10.43 45.28
C ARG A 273 23.53 11.10 44.12
N ASP A 274 24.11 11.06 42.93
CA ASP A 274 23.58 11.75 41.75
C ASP A 274 22.32 11.06 41.21
N VAL A 275 22.25 9.72 41.32
CA VAL A 275 21.03 8.94 41.01
C VAL A 275 19.87 9.33 41.93
N LEU A 276 20.14 9.48 43.23
CA LEU A 276 19.10 9.83 44.21
C LEU A 276 18.60 11.28 44.07
N MET A 277 19.39 12.17 43.47
CA MET A 277 19.03 13.58 43.28
C MET A 277 18.26 13.84 41.98
N ALA A 278 18.21 12.88 41.06
CA ALA A 278 17.49 12.97 39.79
C ALA A 278 16.68 11.67 39.51
N PRO A 279 15.64 11.37 40.31
CA PRO A 279 14.82 10.16 40.15
C PRO A 279 14.01 10.13 38.85
#